data_AF-A0A8C9FEA3-F1
#
_entry.id   AF-A0A8C9FEA3-F1
#
_cell.length_a   1.000
_cell.length_b   1.000
_cell.length_c   1.000
_cell.angle_alpha   90.00
_cell.angle_beta   90.00
_cell.angle_gamma   90.00
#
_symmetry.space_group_name_H-M   'P 1'
#
loop_
_entity.id
_entity.type
_entity.pdbx_description
1 polymer ?
#
loop_
_entity_poly.entity_id
_entity_poly.type
_entity_poly.pdbx_seq_one_letter_code
_entity_poly.pdbx_strand_id
1 'polypeptide(L)'
;MARGHKKARLELNENPDILHQDIQQVRDMIITRPDIGFLRTDDAFILRFLRARKFHQMEAFRLLAQYFQYRQLNLDMFKNFKADDPGIKRALTDGFPGVLENRDHCGRKILLLFAANWDQSRNSFIDILRAILLSLEVLIEDQELQINGFILIIDWSNFSFKQASKLTPSILKLAIEGLQDSFPARFGGVHFVNQPWYIHALYTLIKPFLKDKTRKRVITRGWGSSLLAVASSSGSSQSFLTCISLFPICYLRN
;
A
#
# COMPACT_ATOMS: atom_id res chain seq x y z
N MET A 1 -3.09 23.45 0.73
CA MET A 1 -3.92 23.33 1.94
C MET A 1 -5.43 23.37 1.66
N ALA A 2 -6.03 24.44 1.11
CA ALA A 2 -7.51 24.54 0.94
C ALA A 2 -8.18 23.42 0.13
N ARG A 3 -7.51 22.89 -0.90
CA ARG A 3 -8.06 21.80 -1.75
C ARG A 3 -8.16 20.46 -1.00
N GLY A 4 -7.22 20.17 -0.08
CA GLY A 4 -7.21 18.94 0.72
C GLY A 4 -8.36 18.88 1.73
N HIS A 5 -8.59 19.97 2.46
CA HIS A 5 -9.70 20.05 3.44
C HIS A 5 -11.08 19.91 2.77
N LYS A 6 -11.28 20.53 1.60
CA LYS A 6 -12.53 20.37 0.85
C LYS A 6 -12.77 18.92 0.45
N LYS A 7 -11.73 18.23 -0.04
CA LYS A 7 -11.80 16.82 -0.43
C LYS A 7 -12.05 15.91 0.77
N ALA A 8 -11.34 16.13 1.88
CA ALA A 8 -11.55 15.36 3.11
C ALA A 8 -12.99 15.46 3.61
N ARG A 9 -13.55 16.68 3.65
CA ARG A 9 -14.94 16.91 4.04
C ARG A 9 -15.93 16.21 3.11
N LEU A 10 -15.76 16.35 1.80
CA LEU A 10 -16.72 15.84 0.80
C LEU A 10 -16.62 14.33 0.56
N GLU A 11 -15.42 13.75 0.59
CA GLU A 11 -15.21 12.34 0.24
C GLU A 11 -15.09 11.42 1.47
N LEU A 12 -14.68 11.96 2.61
CA LEU A 12 -14.40 11.22 3.84
C LEU A 12 -15.33 11.58 4.99
N ASN A 13 -16.19 12.58 4.86
CA ASN A 13 -17.02 13.11 5.95
C ASN A 13 -16.19 13.68 7.12
N GLU A 14 -14.96 14.14 6.86
CA GLU A 14 -14.13 14.77 7.89
C GLU A 14 -14.74 16.12 8.29
N ASN A 15 -15.17 16.22 9.55
CA ASN A 15 -15.70 17.45 10.12
C ASN A 15 -14.74 17.98 11.23
N PRO A 16 -14.07 19.13 11.01
CA PRO A 16 -13.16 19.70 12.00
C PRO A 16 -13.80 19.96 13.37
N ASP A 17 -15.09 20.29 13.42
CA ASP A 17 -15.77 20.72 14.65
C ASP A 17 -16.00 19.56 15.63
N ILE A 18 -16.07 18.32 15.11
CA ILE A 18 -16.30 17.09 15.91
C ILE A 18 -15.11 16.12 15.85
N LEU A 19 -14.02 16.50 15.20
CA LEU A 19 -12.85 15.64 14.96
C LEU A 19 -12.31 15.01 16.26
N HIS A 20 -12.24 15.79 17.33
CA HIS A 20 -11.80 15.31 18.63
C HIS A 20 -12.74 14.24 19.21
N GLN A 21 -14.06 14.42 19.04
CA GLN A 21 -15.06 13.45 19.48
C GLN A 21 -14.98 12.15 18.69
N ASP A 22 -14.75 12.23 17.37
CA ASP A 22 -14.59 11.04 16.51
C ASP A 22 -13.36 10.22 16.90
N ILE A 23 -12.23 10.88 17.19
CA ILE A 23 -11.01 10.23 17.67
C ILE A 23 -11.25 9.59 19.04
N GLN A 24 -11.93 10.30 19.95
CA GLN A 24 -12.21 9.79 21.29
C GLN A 24 -13.11 8.54 21.25
N GLN A 25 -14.13 8.52 20.40
CA GLN A 25 -14.98 7.33 20.23
C GLN A 25 -14.19 6.09 19.80
N VAL A 26 -13.23 6.25 18.88
CA VAL A 26 -12.34 5.14 18.49
C VAL A 26 -11.48 4.68 19.65
N ARG A 27 -10.94 5.63 20.44
CA ARG A 27 -10.14 5.34 21.63
C ARG A 27 -10.93 4.59 22.70
N ASP A 28 -12.18 4.97 22.93
CA ASP A 28 -13.04 4.30 23.91
C ASP A 28 -13.33 2.85 23.51
N MET A 29 -13.37 2.52 22.21
CA MET A 29 -13.51 1.13 21.76
C MET A 29 -12.25 0.29 21.98
N ILE A 30 -11.05 0.88 22.08
CA ILE A 30 -9.79 0.15 22.28
C ILE A 30 -9.82 -0.68 23.57
N ILE A 31 -10.42 -0.15 24.64
CA ILE A 31 -10.49 -0.84 25.94
C ILE A 31 -11.32 -2.13 25.88
N THR A 32 -12.17 -2.29 24.86
CA THR A 32 -13.02 -3.47 24.68
C THR A 32 -12.28 -4.68 24.10
N ARG A 33 -11.02 -4.50 23.68
CA ARG A 33 -10.17 -5.55 23.08
C ARG A 33 -8.83 -5.69 23.82
N PRO A 34 -8.85 -6.14 25.09
CA PRO A 34 -7.62 -6.31 25.88
C PRO A 34 -6.68 -7.39 25.34
N ASP A 35 -7.16 -8.25 24.43
CA ASP A 35 -6.36 -9.27 23.74
C ASP A 35 -5.40 -8.70 22.68
N ILE A 36 -5.62 -7.45 22.24
CA ILE A 36 -4.79 -6.79 21.24
C ILE A 36 -3.83 -5.80 21.91
N GLY A 37 -2.54 -5.89 21.59
CA GLY A 37 -1.50 -4.96 22.01
C GLY A 37 -1.51 -3.71 21.14
N PHE A 38 -2.35 -2.73 21.47
CA PHE A 38 -2.38 -1.44 20.79
C PHE A 38 -1.17 -0.58 21.18
N LEU A 39 -0.10 -0.65 20.39
CA LEU A 39 1.18 0.02 20.70
C LEU A 39 1.20 1.52 20.42
N ARG A 40 0.19 2.06 19.70
CA ARG A 40 0.12 3.47 19.31
C ARG A 40 -1.33 3.92 19.13
N THR A 41 -1.72 5.01 19.80
CA THR A 41 -3.11 5.50 19.87
C THR A 41 -3.22 7.04 19.93
N ASP A 42 -2.15 7.76 19.54
CA ASP A 42 -2.19 9.22 19.41
C ASP A 42 -3.18 9.66 18.31
N ASP A 43 -3.66 10.90 18.43
CA ASP A 43 -4.68 11.47 17.53
C ASP A 43 -4.27 11.36 16.05
N ALA A 44 -3.02 11.70 15.73
CA ALA A 44 -2.51 11.64 14.36
C ALA A 44 -2.49 10.22 13.80
N PHE A 45 -2.25 9.21 14.65
CA PHE A 45 -2.29 7.81 14.25
C PHE A 45 -3.73 7.32 14.05
N ILE A 46 -4.64 7.57 15.00
CA ILE A 46 -6.07 7.19 14.89
C ILE A 46 -6.72 7.84 13.67
N LEU A 47 -6.36 9.10 13.38
CA LEU A 47 -6.88 9.85 12.23
C LEU A 47 -6.65 9.13 10.88
N ARG A 48 -5.54 8.38 10.75
CA ARG A 48 -5.27 7.56 9.54
C ARG A 48 -6.40 6.56 9.30
N PHE A 49 -6.88 5.91 10.35
CA PHE A 49 -7.93 4.89 10.31
C PHE A 49 -9.30 5.50 10.05
N LEU A 50 -9.62 6.62 10.71
CA LEU A 50 -10.85 7.39 10.46
C LEU A 50 -10.93 7.82 8.99
N ARG A 51 -9.88 8.44 8.45
CA ARG A 51 -9.81 8.82 7.03
C ARG A 51 -9.93 7.62 6.10
N ALA A 52 -9.26 6.51 6.42
CA ALA A 52 -9.33 5.26 5.65
C ALA A 52 -10.76 4.65 5.61
N ARG A 53 -11.59 4.96 6.59
CA ARG A 53 -12.96 4.45 6.75
C ARG A 53 -14.03 5.54 6.69
N LYS A 54 -13.70 6.70 6.10
CA LYS A 54 -14.64 7.81 5.88
C LYS A 54 -15.39 8.22 7.15
N PHE A 55 -14.65 8.26 8.27
CA PHE A 55 -15.16 8.64 9.58
C PHE A 55 -16.29 7.75 10.11
N HIS A 56 -16.45 6.52 9.59
CA HIS A 56 -17.23 5.48 10.26
C HIS A 56 -16.40 4.90 11.41
N GLN A 57 -16.70 5.33 12.64
CA GLN A 57 -15.90 5.08 13.84
C GLN A 57 -15.72 3.58 14.11
N MET A 58 -16.81 2.81 14.06
CA MET A 58 -16.76 1.35 14.27
C MET A 58 -15.89 0.65 13.22
N GLU A 59 -15.97 1.06 11.95
CA GLU A 59 -15.15 0.50 10.88
C GLU A 59 -13.68 0.91 11.01
N ALA A 60 -13.41 2.14 11.44
CA ALA A 60 -12.08 2.64 11.75
C ALA A 60 -11.44 1.84 12.90
N PHE A 61 -12.20 1.59 13.97
CA PHE A 61 -11.78 0.75 15.08
C PHE A 61 -11.49 -0.69 14.63
N ARG A 62 -12.37 -1.31 13.83
CA ARG A 62 -12.14 -2.65 13.28
C ARG A 62 -10.84 -2.72 12.48
N LEU A 63 -10.55 -1.71 11.65
CA LEU A 63 -9.29 -1.62 10.91
C LEU A 63 -8.07 -1.43 11.84
N LEU A 64 -8.20 -0.60 12.88
CA LEU A 64 -7.15 -0.38 13.88
C LEU A 64 -6.82 -1.66 14.66
N ALA A 65 -7.85 -2.38 15.10
CA ALA A 65 -7.70 -3.68 15.75
C ALA A 65 -7.02 -4.69 14.80
N GLN A 66 -7.49 -4.78 13.55
CA GLN A 66 -6.92 -5.67 12.54
C GLN A 66 -5.47 -5.32 12.16
N TYR A 67 -5.08 -4.04 12.22
CA TYR A 67 -3.71 -3.57 12.00
C TYR A 67 -2.74 -4.12 13.05
N PHE A 68 -3.11 -4.06 14.34
CA PHE A 68 -2.26 -4.55 15.43
C PHE A 68 -2.31 -6.07 15.54
N GLN A 69 -3.50 -6.67 15.40
CA GLN A 69 -3.65 -8.12 15.41
C GLN A 69 -2.83 -8.80 14.30
N TYR A 70 -2.82 -8.23 13.09
CA TYR A 70 -1.99 -8.73 12.00
C TYR A 70 -0.49 -8.71 12.34
N ARG A 71 -0.01 -7.70 13.07
CA ARG A 71 1.37 -7.65 13.54
C ARG A 71 1.66 -8.69 14.61
N GLN A 72 0.75 -8.87 15.57
CA GLN A 72 0.88 -9.88 16.62
C GLN A 72 0.86 -11.31 16.06
N LEU A 73 0.10 -11.57 15.00
CA LEU A 73 0.04 -12.89 14.36
C LEU A 73 1.24 -13.17 13.46
N ASN A 74 1.95 -12.13 12.99
CA ASN A 74 3.05 -12.24 12.04
C ASN A 74 4.34 -11.62 12.57
N LEU A 75 4.68 -11.89 13.84
CA LEU A 75 5.81 -11.26 14.54
C LEU A 75 7.13 -11.36 13.78
N ASP A 76 7.40 -12.50 13.13
CA ASP A 76 8.64 -12.70 12.36
C ASP A 76 8.78 -11.70 11.20
N MET A 77 7.66 -11.32 10.56
CA MET A 77 7.66 -10.33 9.49
C MET A 77 7.92 -8.90 10.03
N PHE A 78 7.52 -8.63 11.26
CA PHE A 78 7.66 -7.30 11.88
C PHE A 78 8.83 -7.18 12.86
N LYS A 79 9.64 -8.25 13.01
CA LYS A 79 10.90 -8.19 13.75
C LYS A 79 11.86 -7.25 13.03
N ASN A 80 12.54 -6.39 13.80
CA ASN A 80 13.48 -5.38 13.29
C ASN A 80 12.92 -4.59 12.09
N PHE A 81 11.64 -4.21 12.13
CA PHE A 81 10.95 -3.55 11.02
C PHE A 81 11.42 -2.10 10.82
N LYS A 82 12.60 -1.96 10.21
CA LYS A 82 13.31 -0.70 9.97
C LYS A 82 14.05 -0.75 8.64
N ALA A 83 14.40 0.42 8.09
CA ALA A 83 15.02 0.53 6.77
C ALA A 83 16.45 -0.03 6.70
N ASP A 84 17.12 -0.20 7.86
CA ASP A 84 18.46 -0.77 7.99
C ASP A 84 18.48 -2.29 8.13
N ASP A 85 17.31 -2.94 8.29
CA ASP A 85 17.19 -4.40 8.21
C ASP A 85 17.73 -4.90 6.86
N PRO A 86 18.64 -5.89 6.84
CA PRO A 86 19.30 -6.30 5.61
C PRO A 86 18.35 -6.75 4.49
N GLY A 87 17.21 -7.37 4.83
CA GLY A 87 16.21 -7.81 3.87
C GLY A 87 15.45 -6.64 3.28
N ILE A 88 14.93 -5.77 4.16
CA ILE A 88 14.21 -4.56 3.75
C ILE A 88 15.10 -3.63 2.92
N LYS A 89 16.32 -3.33 3.41
CA LYS A 89 17.27 -2.44 2.73
C LYS A 89 17.57 -2.91 1.32
N ARG A 90 17.80 -4.22 1.16
CA ARG A 90 18.10 -4.82 -0.15
C ARG A 90 16.89 -4.78 -1.08
N ALA A 91 15.70 -5.13 -0.60
CA ALA A 91 14.47 -5.02 -1.38
C ALA A 91 14.23 -3.56 -1.85
N LEU A 92 14.40 -2.57 -0.96
CA LEU A 92 14.29 -1.15 -1.32
C LEU A 92 15.35 -0.74 -2.36
N THR A 93 16.59 -1.19 -2.21
CA THR A 93 17.68 -0.91 -3.15
C THR A 93 17.42 -1.53 -4.53
N ASP A 94 16.80 -2.72 -4.56
CA ASP A 94 16.41 -3.41 -5.79
C ASP A 94 15.10 -2.85 -6.40
N GLY A 95 14.53 -1.79 -5.82
CA GLY A 95 13.36 -1.08 -6.34
C GLY A 95 12.02 -1.67 -5.90
N PHE A 96 11.96 -2.31 -4.74
CA PHE A 96 10.74 -2.88 -4.17
C PHE A 96 10.29 -2.16 -2.87
N PRO A 97 9.25 -1.30 -2.93
CA PRO A 97 8.66 -0.71 -4.13
C PRO A 97 9.49 0.46 -4.65
N GLY A 98 9.37 0.72 -5.95
CA GLY A 98 9.70 2.02 -6.50
C GLY A 98 8.62 3.03 -6.14
N VAL A 99 9.00 4.27 -5.86
CA VAL A 99 8.07 5.34 -5.50
C VAL A 99 8.30 6.53 -6.42
N LEU A 100 7.30 6.91 -7.21
CA LEU A 100 7.43 8.06 -8.09
C LEU A 100 7.46 9.36 -7.28
N GLU A 101 8.33 10.28 -7.66
CA GLU A 101 8.42 11.62 -7.06
C GLU A 101 7.08 12.35 -7.16
N ASN A 102 6.53 12.39 -8.37
CA ASN A 102 5.26 13.03 -8.66
C ASN A 102 4.05 12.17 -8.24
N ARG A 103 2.97 12.88 -7.88
CA ARG A 103 1.65 12.29 -7.64
C ARG A 103 0.85 12.31 -8.96
N ASP A 104 -0.18 11.48 -9.04
CA ASP A 104 -1.10 11.54 -10.19
C ASP A 104 -2.01 12.80 -10.17
N HIS A 105 -2.79 13.00 -11.23
CA HIS A 105 -3.78 14.09 -11.31
C HIS A 105 -4.81 14.14 -10.16
N CYS A 106 -5.02 13.03 -9.44
CA CYS A 106 -5.90 12.95 -8.27
C CYS A 106 -5.17 13.22 -6.94
N GLY A 107 -3.87 13.52 -6.98
CA GLY A 107 -3.00 13.73 -5.82
C GLY A 107 -2.55 12.44 -5.14
N ARG A 108 -2.69 11.28 -5.78
CA ARG A 108 -2.31 9.96 -5.23
C ARG A 108 -0.83 9.70 -5.45
N LYS A 109 -0.18 9.08 -4.46
CA LYS A 109 1.21 8.63 -4.62
C LYS A 109 1.25 7.31 -5.41
N ILE A 110 2.19 7.18 -6.32
CA ILE A 110 2.28 6.01 -7.21
C ILE A 110 3.45 5.12 -6.76
N LEU A 111 3.12 3.86 -6.45
CA LEU A 111 4.08 2.80 -6.17
C LEU A 111 4.22 1.90 -7.39
N LEU A 112 5.46 1.51 -7.71
CA LEU A 112 5.82 0.68 -8.85
C LEU A 112 6.45 -0.62 -8.35
N LEU A 113 6.01 -1.74 -8.90
CA LEU A 113 6.64 -3.04 -8.75
C LEU A 113 7.00 -3.57 -10.14
N PHE A 114 8.30 -3.66 -10.42
CA PHE A 114 8.80 -4.33 -11.61
C PHE A 114 9.06 -5.78 -11.28
N ALA A 115 8.17 -6.68 -11.72
CA ALA A 115 8.28 -8.10 -11.38
C ALA A 115 9.57 -8.73 -11.95
N ALA A 116 10.10 -8.19 -13.06
CA ALA A 116 11.40 -8.54 -13.63
C ALA A 116 12.55 -8.39 -12.62
N ASN A 117 12.50 -7.38 -11.75
CA ASN A 117 13.59 -7.07 -10.81
C ASN A 117 13.69 -8.09 -9.67
N TRP A 118 12.71 -9.00 -9.54
CA TRP A 118 12.67 -9.90 -8.39
C TRP A 118 13.64 -11.06 -8.57
N ASP A 119 14.87 -10.85 -8.10
CA ASP A 119 15.84 -11.91 -7.90
C ASP A 119 15.54 -12.67 -6.59
N GLN A 120 14.97 -13.86 -6.73
CA GLN A 120 14.62 -14.74 -5.62
C GLN A 120 15.83 -15.25 -4.82
N SER A 121 17.04 -15.21 -5.40
CA SER A 121 18.25 -15.58 -4.67
C SER A 121 18.70 -14.48 -3.70
N ARG A 122 18.24 -13.24 -3.94
CA ARG A 122 18.61 -12.05 -3.16
C ARG A 122 17.51 -11.64 -2.19
N ASN A 123 16.24 -11.69 -2.60
CA ASN A 123 15.11 -11.27 -1.77
C ASN A 123 14.02 -12.33 -1.73
N SER A 124 13.59 -12.64 -0.52
CA SER A 124 12.34 -13.37 -0.34
C SER A 124 11.15 -12.47 -0.70
N PHE A 125 10.01 -13.07 -1.04
CA PHE A 125 8.78 -12.29 -1.19
C PHE A 125 8.38 -11.58 0.11
N ILE A 126 8.72 -12.16 1.27
CA ILE A 126 8.49 -11.54 2.58
C ILE A 126 9.31 -10.27 2.75
N ASP A 127 10.58 -10.25 2.32
CA ASP A 127 11.40 -9.03 2.37
C ASP A 127 10.81 -7.92 1.50
N ILE A 128 10.31 -8.27 0.31
CA ILE A 128 9.60 -7.36 -0.58
C ILE A 128 8.34 -6.82 0.09
N LEU A 129 7.52 -7.69 0.69
CA LEU A 129 6.31 -7.28 1.40
C LEU A 129 6.64 -6.36 2.60
N ARG A 130 7.68 -6.69 3.37
CA ARG A 130 8.16 -5.86 4.49
C ARG A 130 8.57 -4.47 4.00
N ALA A 131 9.32 -4.40 2.90
CA ALA A 131 9.73 -3.14 2.29
C ALA A 131 8.55 -2.30 1.77
N ILE A 132 7.54 -2.94 1.17
CA ILE A 132 6.30 -2.26 0.74
C ILE A 132 5.54 -1.71 1.95
N LEU A 133 5.32 -2.52 2.98
CA LEU A 133 4.62 -2.08 4.19
C LEU A 133 5.38 -0.95 4.89
N LEU A 134 6.71 -1.02 4.98
CA LEU A 134 7.52 0.04 5.59
C LEU A 134 7.45 1.33 4.76
N SER A 135 7.50 1.21 3.43
CA SER A 135 7.36 2.36 2.54
C SER A 135 6.01 3.04 2.73
N LEU A 136 4.94 2.26 2.87
CA LEU A 136 3.60 2.79 3.14
C LEU A 136 3.50 3.44 4.53
N GLU A 137 4.14 2.89 5.57
CA GLU A 137 4.18 3.51 6.92
C GLU A 137 4.78 4.92 6.89
N VAL A 138 5.86 5.10 6.13
CA VAL A 138 6.50 6.41 5.96
C VAL A 138 5.65 7.35 5.09
N LEU A 139 5.12 6.84 3.97
CA LEU A 139 4.36 7.68 3.05
C LEU A 139 3.03 8.15 3.67
N ILE A 140 2.37 7.34 4.50
CA ILE A 140 1.07 7.70 5.08
C ILE A 140 1.17 8.75 6.20
N GLU A 141 2.38 9.12 6.64
CA GLU A 141 2.57 10.25 7.55
C GLU A 141 2.14 11.58 6.91
N ASP A 142 2.23 11.67 5.59
CA ASP A 142 1.68 12.77 4.81
C ASP A 142 0.14 12.72 4.83
N GLN A 143 -0.47 13.72 5.48
CA GLN A 143 -1.92 13.83 5.60
C GLN A 143 -2.63 13.94 4.26
N GLU A 144 -1.99 14.52 3.24
CA GLU A 144 -2.59 14.58 1.91
C GLU A 144 -2.67 13.18 1.28
N LEU A 145 -1.75 12.26 1.61
CA LEU A 145 -1.80 10.87 1.14
C LEU A 145 -2.83 10.03 1.90
N GLN A 146 -3.15 10.39 3.14
CA GLN A 146 -4.30 9.81 3.85
C GLN A 146 -5.63 10.16 3.13
N ILE A 147 -5.73 11.37 2.58
CA ILE A 147 -6.92 11.88 1.90
C ILE A 147 -6.97 11.50 0.42
N ASN A 148 -5.85 11.47 -0.28
CA ASN A 148 -5.81 11.17 -1.71
C ASN A 148 -5.62 9.69 -1.96
N GLY A 149 -4.78 9.03 -1.17
CA GLY A 149 -4.48 7.62 -1.28
C GLY A 149 -3.32 7.32 -2.23
N PHE A 150 -3.31 6.08 -2.71
CA PHE A 150 -2.21 5.47 -3.44
C PHE A 150 -2.67 4.80 -4.72
N ILE A 151 -1.77 4.69 -5.69
CA ILE A 151 -1.89 3.83 -6.85
C ILE A 151 -0.77 2.79 -6.78
N LEU A 152 -1.11 1.52 -7.00
CA LEU A 152 -0.12 0.46 -7.18
C LEU A 152 -0.09 0.07 -8.65
N ILE A 153 1.10 0.03 -9.24
CA ILE A 153 1.32 -0.47 -10.59
C ILE A 153 2.28 -1.65 -10.51
N ILE A 154 1.89 -2.77 -11.08
CA ILE A 154 2.70 -3.97 -11.18
C ILE A 154 2.97 -4.23 -12.66
N ASP A 155 4.24 -4.08 -13.04
CA ASP A 155 4.73 -4.44 -14.36
C ASP A 155 5.21 -5.89 -14.35
N TRP A 156 4.52 -6.72 -15.10
CA TRP A 156 4.78 -8.16 -15.21
C TRP A 156 5.71 -8.52 -16.38
N SER A 157 6.29 -7.54 -17.07
CA SER A 157 7.27 -7.77 -18.13
C SER A 157 8.39 -8.68 -17.62
N ASN A 158 8.78 -9.66 -18.42
CA ASN A 158 9.84 -10.62 -18.10
C ASN A 158 9.63 -11.40 -16.79
N PHE A 159 8.42 -11.43 -16.22
CA PHE A 159 8.12 -12.24 -15.05
C PHE A 159 8.10 -13.72 -15.42
N SER A 160 9.08 -14.47 -14.93
CA SER A 160 9.29 -15.87 -15.26
C SER A 160 8.35 -16.83 -14.53
N PHE A 161 8.14 -18.01 -15.09
CA PHE A 161 7.41 -19.10 -14.42
C PHE A 161 8.09 -19.53 -13.10
N LYS A 162 9.42 -19.46 -13.03
CA LYS A 162 10.18 -19.73 -11.79
C LYS A 162 9.84 -18.73 -10.68
N GLN A 163 9.56 -17.47 -11.01
CA GLN A 163 9.06 -16.48 -10.03
C GLN A 163 7.61 -16.76 -9.67
N ALA A 164 6.76 -17.07 -10.65
CA ALA A 164 5.37 -17.42 -10.42
C ALA A 164 5.21 -18.61 -9.45
N SER A 165 6.05 -19.64 -9.57
CA SER A 165 5.96 -20.85 -8.73
C SER A 165 6.27 -20.63 -7.24
N LYS A 166 6.88 -19.49 -6.87
CA LYS A 166 7.10 -19.10 -5.47
C LYS A 166 5.94 -18.34 -4.85
N LEU A 167 4.97 -17.89 -5.66
CA LEU A 167 3.79 -17.17 -5.18
C LEU A 167 2.72 -18.18 -4.74
N THR A 168 2.89 -18.73 -3.55
CA THR A 168 1.91 -19.65 -2.97
C THR A 168 0.65 -18.90 -2.52
N PRO A 169 -0.53 -19.57 -2.47
CA PRO A 169 -1.74 -18.95 -1.96
C PRO A 169 -1.61 -18.38 -0.55
N SER A 170 -0.84 -19.02 0.33
CA SER A 170 -0.59 -18.54 1.70
C SER A 170 0.18 -17.22 1.73
N ILE A 171 1.24 -17.10 0.93
CA ILE A 171 2.04 -15.88 0.83
C ILE A 171 1.23 -14.74 0.19
N LEU A 172 0.43 -15.04 -0.83
CA LEU A 172 -0.44 -14.05 -1.48
C LEU A 172 -1.54 -13.57 -0.54
N LYS A 173 -2.15 -14.50 0.21
CA LYS A 173 -3.13 -14.17 1.26
C LYS A 173 -2.50 -13.25 2.31
N LEU A 174 -1.29 -13.56 2.79
CA LEU A 174 -0.57 -12.74 3.75
C LEU A 174 -0.38 -11.29 3.24
N ALA A 175 0.03 -11.12 1.98
CA ALA A 175 0.19 -9.80 1.38
C ALA A 175 -1.14 -9.06 1.23
N ILE A 176 -2.21 -9.76 0.82
CA ILE A 176 -3.53 -9.17 0.65
C ILE A 176 -4.10 -8.73 2.00
N GLU A 177 -4.02 -9.56 3.04
CA GLU A 177 -4.46 -9.19 4.39
C GLU A 177 -3.70 -7.97 4.89
N GLY A 178 -2.37 -7.97 4.73
CA GLY A 178 -1.51 -6.85 5.10
C GLY A 178 -1.91 -5.54 4.42
N LEU A 179 -2.09 -5.53 3.10
CA LEU A 179 -2.33 -4.32 2.31
C LEU A 179 -3.81 -3.87 2.28
N GLN A 180 -4.75 -4.81 2.23
CA GLN A 180 -6.18 -4.54 2.05
C GLN A 180 -6.91 -4.41 3.38
N ASP A 181 -6.61 -5.30 4.33
CA ASP A 181 -7.44 -5.52 5.51
C ASP A 181 -6.83 -4.94 6.78
N SER A 182 -5.50 -4.83 6.81
CA SER A 182 -4.74 -4.40 8.00
C SER A 182 -4.08 -3.03 7.86
N PHE A 183 -3.95 -2.45 6.67
CA PHE A 183 -3.25 -1.16 6.50
C PHE A 183 -4.22 -0.01 6.23
N PRO A 184 -4.08 1.18 6.87
CA PRO A 184 -4.97 2.33 6.68
C PRO A 184 -4.77 3.08 5.35
N ALA A 185 -4.32 2.40 4.28
CA ALA A 185 -4.15 3.01 2.96
C ALA A 185 -5.44 2.98 2.15
N ARG A 186 -5.64 4.04 1.36
CA ARG A 186 -6.71 4.12 0.36
C ARG A 186 -6.12 3.86 -1.02
N PHE A 187 -6.18 2.62 -1.50
CA PHE A 187 -5.78 2.32 -2.88
C PHE A 187 -6.85 2.78 -3.85
N GLY A 188 -6.53 3.77 -4.70
CA GLY A 188 -7.40 4.25 -5.77
C GLY A 188 -7.45 3.33 -6.98
N GLY A 189 -6.46 2.46 -7.15
CA GLY A 189 -6.31 1.55 -8.27
C GLY A 189 -5.10 0.62 -8.10
N VAL A 190 -5.22 -0.59 -8.63
CA VAL A 190 -4.12 -1.54 -8.79
C VAL A 190 -4.04 -1.89 -10.27
N HIS A 191 -2.96 -1.49 -10.93
CA HIS A 191 -2.80 -1.67 -12.36
C HIS A 191 -1.82 -2.79 -12.65
N PHE A 192 -2.28 -3.81 -13.37
CA PHE A 192 -1.40 -4.84 -13.91
C PHE A 192 -1.12 -4.51 -15.37
N VAL A 193 0.16 -4.40 -15.73
CA VAL A 193 0.62 -4.14 -17.10
C VAL A 193 1.54 -5.26 -17.55
N ASN A 194 1.57 -5.52 -18.86
CA ASN A 194 2.44 -6.52 -19.49
C ASN A 194 2.32 -7.92 -18.88
N GLN A 195 1.12 -8.31 -18.47
CA GLN A 195 0.89 -9.61 -17.83
C GLN A 195 1.03 -10.77 -18.84
N PRO A 196 1.87 -11.79 -18.56
CA PRO A 196 1.86 -13.01 -19.35
C PRO A 196 0.59 -13.82 -19.09
N TRP A 197 0.24 -14.71 -20.02
CA TRP A 197 -1.03 -15.45 -20.00
C TRP A 197 -1.27 -16.21 -18.69
N TYR A 198 -0.23 -16.71 -18.03
CA TYR A 198 -0.32 -17.45 -16.77
C TYR A 198 -0.61 -16.58 -15.53
N ILE A 199 -0.54 -15.24 -15.63
CA ILE A 199 -0.99 -14.36 -14.53
C ILE A 199 -2.50 -14.44 -14.32
N HIS A 200 -3.27 -14.85 -15.33
CA HIS A 200 -4.70 -15.14 -15.13
C HIS A 200 -4.94 -16.29 -14.14
N ALA A 201 -4.09 -17.31 -14.15
CA ALA A 201 -4.16 -18.39 -13.17
C ALA A 201 -3.82 -17.88 -11.76
N LEU A 202 -2.77 -17.06 -11.63
CA LEU A 202 -2.41 -16.43 -10.36
C LEU A 202 -3.54 -15.52 -9.83
N TYR A 203 -4.17 -14.73 -10.71
CA TYR A 203 -5.32 -13.90 -10.36
C TYR A 203 -6.48 -14.75 -9.81
N THR A 204 -6.72 -15.92 -10.42
CA THR A 204 -7.76 -16.86 -9.98
C THR A 204 -7.47 -17.40 -8.57
N LEU A 205 -6.20 -17.65 -8.24
CA LEU A 205 -5.78 -18.06 -6.90
C LEU A 205 -6.01 -16.98 -5.84
N ILE A 206 -5.82 -15.70 -6.18
CA ILE A 206 -5.97 -14.60 -5.22
C ILE A 206 -7.38 -14.01 -5.15
N LYS A 207 -8.20 -14.21 -6.18
CA LYS A 207 -9.58 -13.69 -6.27
C LYS A 207 -10.42 -13.97 -5.01
N PRO A 208 -10.35 -15.15 -4.36
CA PRO A 208 -11.08 -15.41 -3.11
C PRO A 208 -10.70 -14.49 -1.94
N PHE A 209 -9.48 -13.97 -1.92
CA PHE A 209 -8.97 -13.10 -0.84
C PHE A 209 -9.22 -11.60 -1.12
N LEU A 210 -9.53 -11.23 -2.37
CA LEU A 210 -9.79 -9.84 -2.74
C LEU A 210 -11.24 -9.44 -2.42
N LYS A 211 -11.43 -8.35 -1.66
CA LYS A 211 -12.75 -7.73 -1.46
C LYS A 211 -13.30 -7.16 -2.78
N ASP A 212 -14.63 -7.09 -2.92
CA ASP A 212 -15.29 -6.53 -4.11
C ASP A 212 -14.75 -5.16 -4.54
N LYS A 213 -14.53 -4.29 -3.55
CA LYS A 213 -13.96 -2.95 -3.76
C LYS A 213 -12.57 -3.02 -4.39
N THR A 214 -11.73 -3.95 -3.97
CA THR A 214 -10.39 -4.15 -4.54
C THR A 214 -10.49 -4.77 -5.92
N ARG A 215 -11.35 -5.79 -6.12
CA ARG A 215 -11.59 -6.40 -7.44
C ARG A 215 -11.98 -5.36 -8.49
N LYS A 216 -12.91 -4.45 -8.16
CA LYS A 216 -13.34 -3.34 -9.04
C LYS A 216 -12.24 -2.31 -9.34
N ARG A 217 -11.15 -2.32 -8.57
CA ARG A 217 -9.99 -1.42 -8.70
C ARG A 217 -8.80 -2.08 -9.36
N VAL A 218 -8.86 -3.38 -9.62
CA VAL A 218 -7.86 -4.08 -10.44
C VAL A 218 -8.14 -3.74 -11.90
N ILE A 219 -7.15 -3.12 -12.54
CA ILE A 219 -7.22 -2.74 -13.95
C ILE A 219 -6.10 -3.48 -14.66
N THR A 220 -6.46 -4.47 -15.46
CA THR A 220 -5.52 -5.23 -16.30
C THR A 220 -5.43 -4.57 -17.66
N ARG A 221 -4.22 -4.19 -18.09
CA ARG A 221 -3.97 -3.67 -19.44
C ARG A 221 -3.14 -4.67 -20.25
N GLY A 222 -3.54 -4.89 -21.50
CA GLY A 222 -2.89 -5.85 -22.40
C GLY A 222 -1.50 -5.43 -22.86
N TRP A 223 -0.83 -6.34 -23.56
CA TRP A 223 0.50 -6.14 -24.16
C TRP A 223 0.50 -4.89 -25.06
N GLY A 224 1.45 -3.98 -24.85
CA GLY A 224 1.58 -2.72 -25.61
C GLY A 224 1.02 -1.47 -24.90
N SER A 225 0.27 -1.63 -23.80
CA SER A 225 -0.08 -0.50 -22.92
C SER A 225 1.10 -0.20 -22.00
N SER A 226 1.99 0.69 -22.44
CA SER A 226 3.20 1.04 -21.67
C SER A 226 2.86 1.67 -20.31
N LEU A 227 3.77 1.54 -19.34
CA LEU A 227 3.71 2.29 -18.09
C LEU A 227 3.53 3.81 -18.34
N LEU A 228 4.09 4.31 -19.44
CA LEU A 228 3.93 5.67 -19.92
C LEU A 228 2.49 6.04 -20.23
N ALA A 229 1.64 5.11 -20.69
CA ALA A 229 0.21 5.38 -20.88
C ALA A 229 -0.53 5.51 -19.55
N VAL A 230 -0.10 4.76 -18.53
CA VAL A 230 -0.64 4.88 -17.16
C VAL A 230 -0.18 6.17 -16.50
N ALA A 231 1.07 6.56 -16.76
CA ALA A 231 1.70 7.81 -16.38
C ALA A 231 1.09 9.06 -17.04
N SER A 232 0.78 8.97 -18.33
CA SER A 232 0.29 10.09 -19.14
C SER A 232 -1.20 10.29 -18.97
N SER A 233 -1.99 9.22 -18.81
CA SER A 233 -3.38 9.32 -18.31
C SER A 233 -3.44 9.82 -16.86
N SER A 234 -2.31 9.78 -16.14
CA SER A 234 -2.15 10.47 -14.86
C SER A 234 -1.57 11.89 -14.95
N GLY A 235 -1.25 12.39 -16.14
CA GLY A 235 -0.76 13.76 -16.40
C GLY A 235 0.76 13.94 -16.38
N SER A 236 1.54 12.87 -16.29
CA SER A 236 2.98 12.89 -16.04
C SER A 236 3.79 12.23 -17.16
N SER A 237 3.87 12.90 -18.32
CA SER A 237 4.44 12.30 -19.55
C SER A 237 5.94 12.53 -19.74
N GLN A 238 6.55 13.53 -19.07
CA GLN A 238 7.94 13.93 -19.36
C GLN A 238 9.01 13.41 -18.37
N SER A 239 8.64 12.79 -17.25
CA SER A 239 9.60 12.41 -16.19
C SER A 239 9.85 10.90 -16.05
N PHE A 240 9.15 10.07 -16.83
CA PHE A 240 9.15 8.62 -16.60
C PHE A 240 10.43 7.90 -17.04
N LEU A 241 11.16 8.42 -18.03
CA LEU A 241 12.41 7.82 -18.51
C LEU A 241 13.62 8.22 -17.65
N THR A 242 13.58 9.38 -17.00
CA THR A 242 14.66 9.88 -16.13
C THR A 242 14.57 9.34 -14.70
N CYS A 243 13.39 8.89 -14.24
CA CYS A 243 13.25 8.26 -12.93
C CYS A 243 13.65 6.77 -12.89
N ILE A 244 13.75 6.08 -14.03
CA ILE A 244 14.18 4.67 -14.07
C ILE A 244 15.70 4.53 -13.86
N SER A 245 16.47 5.57 -14.15
CA SER A 245 17.94 5.57 -14.05
C SER A 245 18.51 6.21 -12.78
N LEU A 246 17.67 6.76 -11.89
CA LEU A 246 18.09 7.42 -10.65
C LEU A 246 17.29 6.89 -9.45
N PHE A 247 17.42 5.59 -9.17
CA PHE A 247 17.01 5.01 -7.89
C PHE A 247 18.16 5.14 -6.89
N PRO A 248 18.10 6.17 -6.04
CA PRO A 248 18.05 5.91 -4.62
C PRO A 248 16.89 6.70 -4.00
N ILE A 249 15.96 5.97 -3.39
CA ILE A 249 14.86 6.58 -2.64
C ILE A 249 15.45 7.29 -1.41
N CYS A 250 14.89 8.45 -1.09
CA CYS A 250 15.12 9.33 0.07
C CYS A 250 15.11 8.67 1.47
N TYR A 251 15.10 7.34 1.60
CA TYR A 251 15.09 6.62 2.88
C TYR A 251 16.44 6.63 3.63
N LEU A 252 17.52 7.10 3.01
CA LEU A 252 18.88 7.10 3.59
C LEU A 252 19.38 8.50 4.05
N ARG A 253 18.50 9.51 4.08
CA ARG A 253 18.81 10.80 4.72
C ARG A 253 18.11 10.88 6.07
N ASN A 254 18.71 10.24 7.07
CA ASN A 254 18.84 10.70 8.45
C ASN A 254 19.82 9.78 9.18
#